data_AF-A0A4U7D6S5-F1
#
_entry.id   AF-A0A4U7D6S5-F1
#
_cell.length_a   1.000
_cell.length_b   1.000
_cell.length_c   1.000
_cell.angle_alpha   90.00
_cell.angle_beta   90.00
_cell.angle_gamma   90.00
#
_symmetry.space_group_name_H-M   'P 1'
#
loop_
_entity.id
_entity.type
_entity.pdbx_description
1 polymer ?
#
loop_
_entity_poly.entity_id
_entity_poly.type
_entity_poly.pdbx_seq_one_letter_code
_entity_poly.pdbx_strand_id
1 'polypeptide(L)'
;ETLQRRYRALIEKSPNVIAVCGDDGLLRYVSPSIARLLGHETSEVEGRPVIDFVHPEDRREAQKAFERAFEDAEPQSLTHRIAHDDGSWRRFETVIERLFADGSEVVITATDVTETRRYEQRLQVLNRVLRHDLKNDTNVIGGYADLL
;
A
#
# COMPACT_ATOMS: atom_id res chain seq x y z
N GLU A 1 5.77 -4.60 32.24
CA GLU A 1 5.28 -3.29 31.78
C GLU A 1 6.14 -2.59 30.72
N THR A 2 7.48 -2.73 30.70
CA THR A 2 8.35 -1.98 29.76
C THR A 2 8.27 -2.43 28.30
N LEU A 3 8.04 -3.73 28.05
CA LEU A 3 8.03 -4.29 26.69
C LEU A 3 6.76 -3.92 25.92
N GLN A 4 5.58 -4.06 26.53
CA GLN A 4 4.30 -3.64 25.91
C GLN A 4 4.28 -2.14 25.59
N ARG A 5 4.80 -1.28 26.47
CA ARG A 5 4.91 0.16 26.18
C ARG A 5 5.84 0.46 25.02
N ARG A 6 7.00 -0.21 24.95
CA ARG A 6 7.93 -0.06 23.82
C ARG A 6 7.32 -0.56 22.51
N TYR A 7 6.66 -1.71 22.54
CA TYR A 7 6.04 -2.30 21.34
C TYR A 7 4.90 -1.43 20.81
N ARG A 8 4.03 -0.94 21.71
CA ARG A 8 2.96 0.02 21.36
C ARG A 8 3.54 1.30 20.74
N ALA A 9 4.58 1.88 21.35
CA ALA A 9 5.23 3.08 20.82
C ALA A 9 5.87 2.88 19.44
N LEU A 10 6.39 1.68 19.14
CA LEU A 10 6.94 1.35 17.83
C LEU A 10 5.84 1.23 16.77
N ILE A 11 4.73 0.56 17.11
CA ILE A 11 3.58 0.41 16.21
C ILE A 11 2.92 1.77 15.91
N GLU A 12 2.73 2.63 16.92
CA GLU A 12 2.14 3.96 16.75
C GLU A 12 2.97 4.88 15.82
N LYS A 13 4.29 4.73 15.88
CA LYS A 13 5.24 5.50 15.05
C LYS A 13 5.56 4.82 13.72
N SER A 14 5.02 3.63 13.46
CA SER A 14 5.21 2.94 12.19
C SER A 14 4.66 3.78 11.03
N PRO A 15 5.37 3.88 9.90
CA PRO A 15 4.85 4.50 8.68
C PRO A 15 3.76 3.63 8.02
N ASN A 16 3.52 2.42 8.53
CA ASN A 16 2.59 1.46 7.96
C ASN A 16 1.33 1.34 8.84
N VAL A 17 0.20 1.01 8.20
CA VAL A 17 -0.96 0.46 8.90
C VAL A 17 -0.71 -1.02 9.13
N ILE A 18 -0.81 -1.47 10.38
CA ILE A 18 -0.69 -2.87 10.77
C ILE A 18 -2.06 -3.30 11.28
N ALA A 19 -2.62 -4.35 10.71
CA ALA A 19 -3.88 -4.92 11.15
C ALA A 19 -3.77 -6.43 11.37
N VAL A 20 -4.60 -6.96 12.26
CA VAL A 20 -4.78 -8.41 12.44
C VAL A 20 -6.18 -8.76 11.99
N CYS A 21 -6.28 -9.76 11.12
CA CYS A 21 -7.54 -10.23 10.58
C CYS A 21 -7.72 -11.72 10.89
N GLY A 22 -8.92 -12.10 11.32
CA GLY A 22 -9.33 -13.49 11.44
C GLY A 22 -9.58 -14.14 10.08
N ASP A 23 -9.68 -15.46 10.05
CA ASP A 23 -10.10 -16.27 8.90
C ASP A 23 -11.52 -15.95 8.40
N ASP A 24 -12.36 -15.41 9.29
CA ASP A 24 -13.68 -14.85 9.00
C ASP A 24 -13.63 -13.50 8.24
N GLY A 25 -12.44 -12.94 8.01
CA GLY A 25 -12.25 -11.66 7.32
C GLY A 25 -12.49 -10.44 8.21
N LEU A 26 -12.74 -10.62 9.52
CA LEU A 26 -12.97 -9.53 10.45
C LEU A 26 -11.65 -9.00 11.03
N LEU A 27 -11.53 -7.68 11.08
CA LEU A 27 -10.41 -6.98 11.70
C LEU A 27 -10.48 -7.11 13.22
N ARG A 28 -9.55 -7.85 13.82
CA ARG A 28 -9.46 -8.05 15.28
C ARG A 28 -8.63 -6.97 15.96
N TYR A 29 -7.70 -6.38 15.22
CA TYR A 29 -6.87 -5.28 15.70
C TYR A 29 -6.44 -4.40 14.54
N VAL A 30 -6.29 -3.10 14.77
CA VAL A 30 -5.65 -2.18 13.84
C VAL A 30 -4.77 -1.16 14.58
N SER A 31 -3.60 -0.88 14.02
CA SER A 31 -2.67 0.08 14.60
C SER A 31 -3.22 1.51 14.56
N PRO A 32 -2.94 2.34 15.58
CA PRO A 32 -3.38 3.74 15.61
C PRO A 32 -2.88 4.60 14.44
N SER A 33 -1.88 4.13 13.69
CA SER A 33 -1.42 4.77 12.46
C SER A 33 -2.52 4.88 11.39
N ILE A 34 -3.60 4.08 11.46
CA ILE A 34 -4.74 4.17 10.55
C ILE A 34 -5.43 5.55 10.59
N ALA A 35 -5.56 6.15 11.77
CA ALA A 35 -6.16 7.49 11.89
C ALA A 35 -5.31 8.55 11.16
N ARG A 36 -3.99 8.43 11.23
CA ARG A 36 -3.07 9.34 10.54
C ARG A 36 -3.00 9.10 9.02
N LEU A 37 -3.07 7.85 8.59
CA LEU A 37 -2.85 7.45 7.19
C LEU A 37 -4.13 7.37 6.36
N LEU A 38 -5.25 7.02 6.97
CA LEU A 38 -6.55 6.78 6.32
C LEU A 38 -7.70 7.58 6.93
N GLY A 39 -7.49 8.28 8.06
CA GLY A 39 -8.51 9.13 8.69
C GLY A 39 -9.49 8.40 9.60
N HIS A 40 -9.57 7.08 9.55
CA HIS A 40 -10.50 6.28 10.36
C HIS A 40 -10.03 6.11 11.80
N GLU A 41 -10.96 6.12 12.77
CA GLU A 41 -10.63 5.70 14.13
C GLU A 41 -10.52 4.17 14.22
N THR A 42 -9.66 3.67 15.12
CA THR A 42 -9.49 2.22 15.31
C THR A 42 -10.80 1.54 15.72
N SER A 43 -11.61 2.22 16.52
CA SER A 43 -12.93 1.79 17.02
C SER A 43 -13.98 1.62 15.91
N GLU A 44 -13.84 2.35 14.80
CA GLU A 44 -14.75 2.29 13.64
C GLU A 44 -14.36 1.21 12.63
N VAL A 45 -13.16 0.64 12.80
CA VAL A 45 -12.52 -0.29 11.87
C VAL A 45 -12.47 -1.70 12.44
N GLU A 46 -12.16 -1.84 13.73
CA GLU A 46 -12.18 -3.12 14.42
C GLU A 46 -13.59 -3.73 14.43
N GLY A 47 -13.66 -5.04 14.19
CA GLY A 47 -14.90 -5.81 14.06
C GLY A 47 -15.57 -5.73 12.68
N ARG A 48 -15.01 -4.97 11.73
CA ARG A 48 -15.54 -4.89 10.36
C ARG A 48 -14.78 -5.79 9.38
N PRO A 49 -15.43 -6.19 8.27
CA PRO A 49 -14.77 -6.90 7.19
C PRO A 49 -13.64 -6.05 6.59
N VAL A 50 -12.43 -6.61 6.48
CA VAL A 50 -11.28 -5.92 5.87
C VAL A 50 -11.56 -5.48 4.43
N ILE A 51 -12.39 -6.24 3.70
CA ILE A 51 -12.73 -5.99 2.30
C ILE A 51 -13.56 -4.72 2.07
N ASP A 52 -14.24 -4.22 3.10
CA ASP A 52 -15.06 -3.01 3.01
C ASP A 52 -14.21 -1.76 2.74
N PHE A 53 -12.97 -1.76 3.24
CA PHE A 53 -12.01 -0.68 3.05
C PHE A 53 -11.30 -0.75 1.70
N VAL A 54 -11.44 -1.86 0.95
CA VAL A 54 -10.81 -2.05 -0.35
C VAL A 54 -11.70 -1.50 -1.46
N HIS A 55 -11.10 -0.79 -2.41
CA HIS A 55 -11.78 -0.28 -3.59
C HIS A 55 -12.50 -1.41 -4.36
N PRO A 56 -13.75 -1.21 -4.82
CA PRO A 56 -14.57 -2.27 -5.43
C PRO A 56 -13.88 -3.06 -6.55
N GLU A 57 -13.13 -2.39 -7.43
CA GLU A 57 -12.37 -3.02 -8.52
C GLU A 57 -11.23 -3.92 -8.04
N ASP A 58 -10.65 -3.62 -6.87
CA ASP A 58 -9.47 -4.32 -6.34
C ASP A 58 -9.89 -5.46 -5.39
N ARG A 59 -11.16 -5.51 -4.95
CA ARG A 59 -11.69 -6.50 -3.99
C ARG A 59 -11.42 -7.93 -4.41
N ARG A 60 -11.58 -8.26 -5.70
CA ARG A 60 -11.39 -9.64 -6.18
C ARG A 60 -9.96 -10.12 -5.99
N GLU A 61 -8.97 -9.26 -6.28
CA GLU A 61 -7.56 -9.63 -6.15
C GLU A 61 -7.11 -9.58 -4.68
N ALA A 62 -7.66 -8.66 -3.88
CA ALA A 62 -7.46 -8.65 -2.43
C ALA A 62 -7.99 -9.91 -1.75
N GLN A 63 -9.19 -10.35 -2.11
CA GLN A 63 -9.80 -11.57 -1.59
C GLN A 63 -8.94 -12.81 -1.91
N LYS A 64 -8.46 -12.95 -3.15
CA LYS A 64 -7.56 -14.05 -3.52
C LYS A 64 -6.24 -14.04 -2.74
N ALA A 65 -5.64 -12.86 -2.58
CA ALA A 65 -4.39 -12.73 -1.82
C ALA A 65 -4.61 -13.09 -0.35
N PHE A 66 -5.77 -12.72 0.21
CA PHE A 66 -6.16 -13.11 1.55
C PHE A 66 -6.33 -14.62 1.69
N GLU A 67 -7.13 -15.25 0.81
CA GLU A 67 -7.34 -16.69 0.79
C GLU A 67 -6.03 -17.48 0.69
N ARG A 68 -5.14 -17.08 -0.23
CA ARG A 68 -3.82 -17.73 -0.38
C ARG A 68 -2.92 -17.60 0.84
N ALA A 69 -2.98 -16.49 1.56
CA ALA A 69 -2.22 -16.35 2.80
C ALA A 69 -2.66 -17.38 3.86
N PHE A 70 -3.96 -17.72 3.87
CA PHE A 70 -4.50 -18.80 4.69
C PHE A 70 -4.29 -20.19 4.10
N GLU A 71 -4.19 -20.39 2.79
CA GLU A 71 -4.02 -21.73 2.21
C GLU A 71 -2.55 -22.17 2.15
N ASP A 72 -1.71 -21.33 1.53
CA ASP A 72 -0.33 -21.69 1.15
C ASP A 72 0.68 -21.48 2.29
N ALA A 73 0.27 -20.77 3.35
CA ALA A 73 1.14 -20.30 4.44
C ALA A 73 2.35 -19.47 3.97
N GLU A 74 2.32 -18.98 2.73
CA GLU A 74 3.31 -18.09 2.15
C GLU A 74 2.85 -16.62 2.20
N PRO A 75 3.76 -15.66 2.47
CA PRO A 75 3.48 -14.23 2.39
C PRO A 75 2.89 -13.82 1.04
N GLN A 76 1.72 -13.19 1.06
CA GLN A 76 1.10 -12.63 -0.14
C GLN A 76 1.30 -11.12 -0.17
N SER A 77 1.58 -10.57 -1.34
CA SER A 77 1.72 -9.11 -1.52
C SER A 77 0.85 -8.62 -2.66
N LEU A 78 0.28 -7.43 -2.49
CA LEU A 78 -0.53 -6.78 -3.51
C LEU A 78 -0.48 -5.26 -3.38
N THR A 79 -0.66 -4.57 -4.49
CA THR A 79 -0.93 -3.13 -4.50
C THR A 79 -2.40 -2.89 -4.79
N HIS A 80 -3.10 -2.23 -3.89
CA HIS A 80 -4.52 -1.92 -4.06
C HIS A 80 -4.87 -0.53 -3.50
N ARG A 81 -6.10 -0.08 -3.78
CA ARG A 81 -6.64 1.17 -3.26
C ARG A 81 -7.44 0.91 -1.98
N ILE A 82 -7.13 1.69 -0.94
CA ILE A 82 -7.82 1.69 0.35
C ILE A 82 -8.60 3.00 0.51
N ALA A 83 -9.81 2.89 1.07
CA ALA A 83 -10.70 4.01 1.36
C ALA A 83 -10.13 4.89 2.47
N HIS A 84 -10.01 6.18 2.19
CA HIS A 84 -9.79 7.20 3.20
C HIS A 84 -11.14 7.75 3.69
N ASP A 85 -11.21 8.23 4.93
CA ASP A 85 -12.44 8.77 5.55
C ASP A 85 -13.02 9.97 4.77
N ASP A 86 -12.16 10.80 4.18
CA ASP A 86 -12.57 11.89 3.26
C ASP A 86 -13.21 11.45 1.92
N GLY A 87 -13.39 10.14 1.70
CA GLY A 87 -13.95 9.55 0.49
C GLY A 87 -12.96 9.40 -0.67
N SER A 88 -11.69 9.79 -0.48
CA SER A 88 -10.63 9.56 -1.46
C SER A 88 -10.05 8.15 -1.38
N TRP A 89 -9.34 7.74 -2.43
CA TRP A 89 -8.68 6.44 -2.50
C TRP A 89 -7.18 6.62 -2.49
N ARG A 90 -6.50 5.93 -1.56
CA ARG A 90 -5.04 5.94 -1.44
C ARG A 90 -4.47 4.60 -1.84
N ARG A 91 -3.27 4.60 -2.44
CA ARG A 91 -2.63 3.37 -2.91
C ARG A 91 -1.72 2.83 -1.83
N PHE A 92 -1.95 1.58 -1.47
CA PHE A 92 -1.16 0.85 -0.50
C PHE A 92 -0.52 -0.37 -1.14
N GLU A 93 0.74 -0.61 -0.81
CA GLU A 93 1.36 -1.91 -0.95
C GLU A 93 1.13 -2.68 0.34
N THR A 94 0.43 -3.80 0.23
CA THR A 94 -0.01 -4.60 1.37
C THR A 94 0.63 -5.97 1.33
N VAL A 95 1.16 -6.40 2.47
CA VAL A 95 1.70 -7.73 2.70
C VAL A 95 0.80 -8.43 3.73
N ILE A 96 0.41 -9.66 3.43
CA ILE A 96 -0.46 -10.51 4.26
C ILE A 96 0.32 -11.76 4.61
N GLU A 97 0.50 -12.01 5.91
CA GLU A 97 1.28 -13.13 6.45
C GLU A 97 0.52 -13.78 7.59
N ARG A 98 0.68 -15.09 7.79
CA ARG A 98 0.12 -15.74 8.98
C ARG A 98 0.78 -15.21 10.25
N LEU A 99 -0.04 -14.84 11.24
CA LEU A 99 0.45 -14.36 12.52
C LEU A 99 0.90 -15.52 13.42
N PHE A 100 0.16 -16.63 13.37
CA PHE A 100 0.41 -17.82 14.16
C PHE A 100 0.44 -19.08 13.27
N ALA A 101 1.16 -20.09 13.74
CA ALA A 101 1.30 -21.38 13.03
C ALA A 101 -0.02 -22.15 12.95
N ASP A 102 -1.00 -21.86 13.82
CA ASP A 102 -2.33 -22.47 13.79
C ASP A 102 -3.21 -21.96 12.63
N GLY A 103 -2.81 -20.87 11.95
CA GLY A 103 -3.54 -20.31 10.83
C GLY A 103 -4.84 -19.61 11.19
N SER A 104 -5.05 -19.29 12.46
CA SER A 104 -6.29 -18.64 12.92
C SER A 104 -6.36 -17.14 12.58
N GLU A 105 -5.20 -16.52 12.35
CA GLU A 105 -5.06 -15.08 12.12
C GLU A 105 -3.94 -14.79 11.11
N VAL A 106 -4.14 -13.70 10.36
CA VAL A 106 -3.11 -13.08 9.53
C VAL A 106 -2.80 -11.67 10.02
N VAL A 107 -1.53 -11.29 9.89
CA VAL A 107 -1.09 -9.91 10.00
C VAL A 107 -1.06 -9.28 8.61
N ILE A 108 -1.62 -8.09 8.52
CA ILE A 108 -1.69 -7.28 7.31
C ILE A 108 -0.85 -6.04 7.56
N THR A 109 0.20 -5.85 6.77
CA THR A 109 1.04 -4.65 6.80
C THR A 109 0.80 -3.87 5.52
N ALA A 110 0.18 -2.70 5.62
CA ALA A 110 -0.14 -1.81 4.52
C ALA A 110 0.73 -0.55 4.57
N THR A 111 1.57 -0.39 3.55
CA THR A 111 2.48 0.75 3.36
C THR A 111 1.87 1.72 2.35
N ASP A 112 1.71 2.99 2.70
CA ASP A 112 1.25 4.01 1.76
C ASP A 112 2.33 4.28 0.71
N VAL A 113 2.05 3.99 -0.56
CA VAL A 113 2.97 4.20 -1.68
C VAL A 113 2.56 5.40 -2.55
N THR A 114 1.59 6.19 -2.09
CA THR A 114 1.04 7.33 -2.83
C THR A 114 2.10 8.39 -3.10
N GLU A 115 2.94 8.73 -2.11
CA GLU A 115 3.99 9.75 -2.29
C GLU A 115 5.18 9.24 -3.11
N THR A 116 5.71 8.05 -2.79
CA THR A 116 6.84 7.44 -3.50
C THR A 116 6.57 7.36 -5.01
N ARG A 117 5.37 6.89 -5.39
CA ARG A 117 4.95 6.82 -6.80
C ARG A 117 4.76 8.19 -7.43
N ARG A 118 4.27 9.20 -6.70
CA ARG A 118 4.15 10.57 -7.23
C ARG A 118 5.51 11.17 -7.55
N TYR A 119 6.54 10.90 -6.74
CA TYR A 119 7.91 11.32 -7.03
C TYR A 119 8.49 10.58 -8.23
N GLU A 120 8.34 9.25 -8.30
CA GLU A 120 8.80 8.46 -9.46
C GLU A 120 8.12 8.88 -10.77
N GLN A 121 6.80 9.10 -10.75
CA GLN A 121 6.05 9.54 -11.93
C GLN A 121 6.50 10.93 -12.40
N ARG A 122 6.74 11.88 -11.49
CA ARG A 122 7.29 13.20 -11.83
C ARG A 122 8.68 13.08 -12.47
N LEU A 123 9.55 12.22 -11.92
CA LEU A 123 10.88 11.97 -12.48
C LEU A 123 10.84 11.29 -13.86
N GLN A 124 9.90 10.37 -14.08
CA GLN A 124 9.71 9.73 -15.38
C GLN A 124 9.19 10.72 -16.44
N VAL A 125 8.22 11.57 -16.10
CA VAL A 125 7.72 12.61 -17.00
C VAL A 125 8.83 13.58 -17.35
N LEU A 126 9.60 14.07 -16.36
CA LEU A 126 10.72 14.96 -16.61
C LEU A 126 11.79 14.31 -17.48
N ASN A 127 12.19 13.07 -17.21
CA ASN A 127 13.13 12.32 -18.05
C ASN A 127 12.64 12.16 -19.49
N ARG A 128 11.34 11.90 -19.68
CA ARG A 128 10.75 11.72 -21.00
C ARG A 128 10.79 13.02 -21.82
N VAL A 129 10.47 14.16 -21.19
CA VAL A 129 10.52 15.48 -21.85
C VAL A 129 11.96 15.83 -22.21
N LEU A 130 12.89 15.73 -21.26
CA LEU A 130 14.31 16.04 -21.53
C LEU A 130 14.90 15.17 -22.65
N ARG A 131 14.58 13.87 -22.69
CA ARG A 131 15.03 12.96 -23.76
C ARG A 131 14.43 13.30 -25.12
N HIS A 132 13.20 13.79 -25.15
CA HIS A 132 12.56 14.24 -26.39
C HIS A 132 13.24 15.51 -26.91
N ASP A 133 13.48 16.48 -26.04
CA ASP A 133 14.03 17.78 -26.43
C ASP A 133 15.50 17.67 -26.87
N LEU A 134 16.33 16.92 -26.14
CA LEU A 134 17.72 16.67 -26.52
C LEU A 134 17.85 15.94 -27.87
N LYS A 135 16.95 14.99 -28.16
CA LYS A 135 16.93 14.29 -29.46
C LYS A 135 16.50 15.22 -30.59
N ASN A 136 15.56 16.12 -30.33
CA ASN A 136 15.15 17.10 -31.32
C ASN A 136 16.29 18.06 -31.64
N ASP A 137 16.99 18.56 -30.63
CA ASP A 137 18.12 19.48 -30.82
C ASP A 137 19.28 18.81 -31.57
N THR A 138 19.60 17.55 -31.25
CA THR A 138 20.64 16.80 -31.98
C THR A 138 20.25 16.48 -33.43
N ASN A 139 18.96 16.19 -33.70
CA ASN A 139 18.47 16.02 -35.07
C ASN A 139 18.55 17.33 -35.87
N VAL A 140 18.26 18.48 -35.24
CA VAL A 140 18.39 19.79 -35.88
C VAL A 140 19.86 20.11 -36.17
N ILE A 141 20.76 19.90 -35.22
CA ILE A 141 22.21 20.17 -35.40
C ILE A 141 22.83 19.22 -36.44
N GLY A 142 22.45 17.94 -36.45
CA GLY A 142 22.91 16.97 -37.46
C GLY A 142 22.47 17.32 -38.88
N GLY A 143 21.23 17.80 -39.05
CA GLY A 143 20.72 18.24 -40.35
C GLY A 143 21.46 19.43 -40.95
N TYR A 144 22.05 20.31 -40.12
CA TYR A 144 22.89 21.40 -40.59
C TYR A 144 24.31 20.96 -40.98
N ALA A 145 24.81 19.85 -40.42
CA ALA A 145 26.12 19.31 -40.75
C ALA A 145 26.13 18.54 -42.09
N ASP A 146 25.01 17.93 -42.49
CA ASP A 146 24.86 17.22 -43.77
C ASP A 146 24.59 18.17 -44.97
N LEU A 147 24.40 19.47 -44.72
CA LEU A 147 24.14 20.51 -45.73
C LEU A 147 25.39 21.34 -46.10
N LEU A 148 26.56 21.01 -45.55
CA LEU A 148 27.88 21.58 -45.88
C LEU A 148 28.77 20.53 -46.56
#